data_AF-A0A5K1AES7-F1
#
_entry.id   AF-A0A5K1AES7-F1
#
_cell.length_a   1.000
_cell.length_b   1.000
_cell.length_c   1.000
_cell.angle_alpha   90.00
_cell.angle_beta   90.00
_cell.angle_gamma   90.00
#
_symmetry.space_group_name_H-M   'P 1'
#
loop_
_entity.id
_entity.type
_entity.pdbx_description
1 polymer ?
#
loop_
_entity_poly.entity_id
_entity_poly.type
_entity_poly.pdbx_seq_one_letter_code
_entity_poly.pdbx_strand_id
1 'polypeptide(L)'
;YLLVIKYSARALKREREMLAKLMHKRLSAKEREALYEKWDIRLDSKQRRLQLARRVWTNTSDMNHVRESALLVAHLDGFQEPGMVLKEMFELSFTPQRSSRSLRHSSSWKPL
;
A
#
# COMPACT_ATOMS: atom_id res chain seq x y z
N TYR A 1 -13.83 -10.58 -18.69
CA TYR A 1 -13.10 -9.76 -19.68
C TYR A 1 -13.60 -8.32 -19.84
N LEU A 2 -14.87 -7.98 -19.56
CA LEU A 2 -15.41 -6.61 -19.73
C LEU A 2 -15.25 -5.64 -18.54
N LEU A 3 -14.76 -6.11 -17.38
CA LEU A 3 -14.56 -5.26 -16.19
C LEU A 3 -13.16 -4.62 -16.11
N VAL A 4 -12.18 -5.10 -16.88
CA VAL A 4 -10.80 -4.57 -16.88
C VAL A 4 -10.63 -3.39 -17.87
N ILE A 5 -11.55 -3.24 -18.84
CA ILE A 5 -11.42 -2.29 -19.96
C ILE A 5 -12.58 -1.27 -19.95
N LYS A 6 -12.87 -0.62 -18.81
CA LYS A 6 -13.69 0.61 -18.80
C LYS A 6 -12.91 1.81 -18.23
N TYR A 7 -11.67 1.95 -18.68
CA TYR A 7 -10.92 3.21 -18.61
C TYR A 7 -11.50 4.23 -19.61
N SER A 8 -12.64 4.85 -19.27
CA SER A 8 -12.96 6.13 -19.92
C SER A 8 -11.93 7.18 -19.45
N ALA A 9 -11.55 8.13 -20.30
CA ALA A 9 -10.64 9.21 -19.91
C ALA A 9 -11.09 9.96 -18.64
N ARG A 10 -12.42 9.99 -18.39
CA ARG A 10 -13.04 10.54 -17.18
C ARG A 10 -12.74 9.69 -15.93
N ALA A 11 -12.80 8.38 -16.02
CA ALA A 11 -12.47 7.48 -14.91
C ALA A 11 -10.99 7.61 -14.53
N LEU A 12 -10.09 7.57 -15.52
CA LEU A 12 -8.66 7.75 -15.30
C LEU A 12 -8.33 9.12 -14.66
N LYS A 13 -9.03 10.17 -15.10
CA LYS A 13 -8.88 11.51 -14.49
C LYS A 13 -9.27 11.49 -13.00
N ARG A 14 -10.41 10.88 -12.66
CA ARG A 14 -10.88 10.78 -11.26
C ARG A 14 -9.92 9.95 -10.40
N GLU A 15 -9.39 8.85 -10.93
CA GLU A 15 -8.38 8.03 -10.24
C GLU A 15 -7.11 8.83 -9.94
N ARG A 16 -6.60 9.59 -10.91
CA ARG A 16 -5.43 10.46 -10.72
C ARG A 16 -5.68 11.58 -9.72
N GLU A 17 -6.89 12.16 -9.72
CA GLU A 17 -7.29 13.15 -8.72
C GLU A 17 -7.41 12.54 -7.31
N MET A 18 -7.93 11.31 -7.19
CA MET A 18 -7.97 10.58 -5.93
C MET A 18 -6.55 10.32 -5.42
N LEU A 19 -5.65 9.84 -6.28
CA LEU A 19 -4.26 9.57 -5.92
C LEU A 19 -3.55 10.84 -5.42
N ALA A 20 -3.75 11.97 -6.10
CA ALA A 20 -3.23 13.27 -5.67
C ALA A 20 -3.77 13.70 -4.28
N LYS A 21 -5.04 13.37 -3.96
CA LYS A 21 -5.62 13.59 -2.62
C LYS A 21 -4.99 12.67 -1.58
N LEU A 22 -4.76 11.39 -1.90
CA LEU A 22 -4.09 10.45 -0.99
C LEU A 22 -2.67 10.89 -0.66
N MET A 23 -1.90 11.33 -1.67
CA MET A 23 -0.58 11.91 -1.48
C MET A 23 -0.58 13.08 -0.51
N HIS A 24 -1.65 13.89 -0.50
CA HIS A 24 -1.75 14.97 0.48
C HIS A 24 -1.95 14.49 1.91
N LYS A 25 -2.77 13.45 2.06
CA LYS A 25 -3.23 12.95 3.37
C LYS A 25 -2.19 12.06 4.05
N ARG A 26 -1.43 11.30 3.25
CA ARG A 26 -0.56 10.22 3.75
C ARG A 26 0.92 10.57 3.77
N LEU A 27 1.36 11.50 2.92
CA LEU A 27 2.77 11.90 2.84
C LEU A 27 3.03 13.22 3.55
N SER A 28 4.11 13.28 4.31
CA SER A 28 4.68 14.51 4.85
C SER A 28 5.12 15.46 3.73
N ALA A 29 5.43 16.72 4.08
CA ALA A 29 5.96 17.68 3.11
C ALA A 29 7.30 17.21 2.52
N LYS A 30 8.21 16.71 3.37
CA LYS A 30 9.54 16.23 2.99
C LYS A 30 9.49 15.03 2.05
N GLU A 31 8.62 14.06 2.33
CA GLU A 31 8.44 12.88 1.44
C GLU A 31 7.90 13.30 0.08
N ARG A 32 6.97 14.27 0.04
CA ARG A 32 6.45 14.80 -1.22
C ARG A 32 7.53 15.49 -2.05
N GLU A 33 8.38 16.30 -1.43
CA GLU A 33 9.49 16.98 -2.12
C GLU A 33 10.49 15.98 -2.69
N ALA A 34 10.91 14.98 -1.90
CA ALA A 34 11.79 13.91 -2.37
C ALA A 34 11.18 13.13 -3.54
N LEU A 35 9.87 12.85 -3.50
CA LEU A 35 9.18 12.22 -4.63
C LEU A 35 9.14 13.13 -5.86
N TYR A 36 8.94 14.44 -5.70
CA TYR A 36 8.93 15.35 -6.84
C TYR A 36 10.30 15.42 -7.51
N GLU A 37 11.38 15.50 -6.74
CA GLU A 37 12.74 15.45 -7.29
C GLU A 37 13.03 14.12 -7.99
N LYS A 38 12.74 12.99 -7.34
CA LYS A 38 12.94 11.64 -7.91
C LYS A 38 12.20 11.44 -9.22
N TRP A 39 10.99 12.00 -9.33
CA TRP A 39 10.14 11.88 -10.49
C TRP A 39 10.27 13.03 -11.47
N ASP A 40 11.32 13.87 -11.36
CA ASP A 40 11.62 15.00 -12.24
C ASP A 40 10.45 16.01 -12.37
N ILE A 41 9.91 16.42 -11.23
CA ILE A 41 8.87 17.42 -11.08
C ILE A 41 9.46 18.59 -10.31
N ARG A 42 9.60 19.73 -10.99
CA ARG A 42 10.14 20.94 -10.35
C ARG A 42 9.29 21.38 -9.17
N LEU A 43 9.93 21.75 -8.07
CA LEU A 43 9.27 22.17 -6.82
C LEU A 43 8.48 23.49 -6.95
N ASP A 44 8.84 24.34 -7.91
CA ASP A 44 8.13 25.58 -8.23
C ASP A 44 6.92 25.39 -9.15
N SER A 45 6.72 24.18 -9.68
CA SER A 45 5.64 23.92 -10.63
C SER A 45 4.26 23.85 -9.95
N LYS A 46 3.21 24.14 -10.73
CA LYS A 46 1.82 24.10 -10.25
C LYS A 46 1.30 22.66 -10.24
N GLN A 47 0.39 22.34 -9.31
CA GLN A 47 -0.29 21.03 -9.27
C GLN A 47 0.65 19.80 -9.22
N ARG A 48 1.81 19.90 -8.56
CA ARG A 48 2.84 18.85 -8.46
C ARG A 48 2.29 17.44 -8.16
N ARG A 49 1.36 17.33 -7.21
CA ARG A 49 0.69 16.06 -6.87
C ARG A 49 -0.03 15.43 -8.07
N LEU A 50 -0.73 16.25 -8.86
CA LEU A 50 -1.44 15.77 -10.04
C LEU A 50 -0.49 15.42 -11.18
N GLN A 51 0.62 16.17 -11.32
CA GLN A 51 1.68 15.81 -12.25
C GLN A 51 2.29 14.45 -11.90
N LEU A 52 2.60 14.21 -10.63
CA LEU A 52 3.10 12.93 -10.16
C LEU A 52 2.10 11.81 -10.44
N ALA A 53 0.83 12.00 -10.06
CA ALA A 53 -0.23 11.03 -10.33
C ALA A 53 -0.41 10.71 -11.83
N ARG A 54 -0.05 11.63 -12.73
CA ARG A 54 -0.06 11.38 -14.18
C ARG A 54 1.11 10.54 -14.66
N ARG A 55 2.27 10.57 -13.97
CA ARG A 55 3.49 9.82 -14.32
C ARG A 55 3.49 8.39 -13.75
N VAL A 56 2.76 8.13 -12.67
CA VAL A 56 2.62 6.76 -12.11
C VAL A 56 2.08 5.80 -13.19
N TRP A 57 2.73 4.64 -13.34
CA TRP A 57 2.43 3.60 -14.33
C TRP A 57 2.41 4.03 -15.81
N THR A 58 3.01 5.17 -16.18
CA THR A 58 3.08 5.54 -17.61
C THR A 58 4.12 4.77 -18.41
N ASN A 59 5.25 4.43 -17.81
CA ASN A 59 6.29 3.63 -18.44
C ASN A 59 6.17 2.19 -17.93
N THR A 60 5.50 1.34 -18.69
CA THR A 60 5.29 -0.08 -18.32
C THR A 60 6.42 -0.99 -18.78
N SER A 61 7.29 -0.52 -19.66
CA SER A 61 8.47 -1.27 -20.13
C SER A 61 9.64 -1.19 -19.16
N ASP A 62 9.71 -0.12 -18.37
CA ASP A 62 10.71 0.03 -17.31
C ASP A 62 10.22 -0.61 -16.00
N MET A 63 10.80 -1.75 -15.66
CA MET A 63 10.47 -2.48 -14.43
C MET A 63 10.78 -1.68 -13.17
N ASN A 64 11.78 -0.80 -13.18
CA ASN A 64 12.04 0.07 -12.03
C ASN A 64 10.92 1.08 -11.86
N HIS A 65 10.45 1.71 -12.96
CA HIS A 65 9.30 2.60 -12.93
C HIS A 65 8.04 1.92 -12.42
N VAL A 66 7.77 0.69 -12.86
CA VAL A 66 6.63 -0.12 -12.39
C VAL A 66 6.75 -0.40 -10.90
N ARG A 67 7.92 -0.82 -10.43
CA ARG A 67 8.19 -1.08 -9.01
C ARG A 67 7.98 0.16 -8.16
N GLU A 68 8.57 1.28 -8.55
CA GLU A 68 8.45 2.57 -7.84
C GLU A 68 7.01 3.09 -7.82
N SER A 69 6.28 2.92 -8.92
CA SER A 69 4.84 3.20 -8.99
C SER A 69 4.06 2.36 -7.97
N ALA A 70 4.35 1.06 -7.89
CA ALA A 70 3.69 0.14 -6.97
C ALA A 70 4.02 0.46 -5.50
N LEU A 71 5.28 0.74 -5.19
CA LEU A 71 5.72 1.13 -3.84
C LEU A 71 5.03 2.41 -3.37
N LEU A 72 4.94 3.41 -4.25
CA LEU A 72 4.24 4.65 -3.95
C LEU A 72 2.76 4.39 -3.64
N VAL A 73 2.07 3.58 -4.44
CA VAL A 73 0.65 3.27 -4.20
C VAL A 73 0.46 2.43 -2.93
N ALA A 74 1.32 1.44 -2.68
CA ALA A 74 1.28 0.64 -1.45
C ALA A 74 1.43 1.52 -0.21
N HIS A 75 2.40 2.44 -0.24
CA HIS A 75 2.61 3.41 0.84
C HIS A 75 1.38 4.31 1.05
N LEU A 76 0.72 4.76 -0.02
CA LEU A 76 -0.48 5.60 0.06
C LEU A 76 -1.72 4.85 0.56
N ASP A 77 -1.84 3.56 0.24
CA ASP A 77 -2.97 2.74 0.64
C ASP A 77 -2.83 2.21 2.08
N GLY A 78 -1.70 2.48 2.73
CA GLY A 78 -1.40 1.94 4.05
C GLY A 78 -0.96 0.47 4.03
N PHE A 79 -0.76 -0.10 2.84
CA PHE A 79 0.03 -1.31 2.64
C PHE A 79 1.50 -0.95 2.82
N GLN A 80 1.89 -0.69 4.07
CA GLN A 80 3.29 -0.59 4.42
C GLN A 80 3.93 -1.94 4.11
N GLU A 81 4.94 -1.98 3.23
CA GLU A 81 5.72 -3.19 2.98
C GLU A 81 6.13 -3.79 4.33
N PRO A 82 5.68 -4.99 4.68
CA PRO A 82 6.09 -5.69 5.90
C PRO A 82 7.52 -6.23 5.73
N GLY A 83 8.46 -5.37 5.32
CA GLY A 83 9.81 -5.77 4.89
C GLY A 83 10.90 -5.54 5.92
N MET A 84 10.71 -4.61 6.87
CA MET A 84 11.74 -4.28 7.87
C MET A 84 11.31 -4.56 9.32
N VAL A 85 10.01 -4.56 9.63
CA VAL A 85 9.52 -4.73 11.02
C VAL A 85 8.77 -6.05 11.21
N LEU A 86 8.13 -6.58 10.18
CA LEU A 86 7.27 -7.76 10.28
C LEU A 86 7.98 -9.09 10.05
N LYS A 87 9.13 -9.13 9.36
CA LYS A 87 9.89 -10.37 9.16
C LYS A 87 10.46 -10.93 10.47
N GLU A 88 10.92 -10.07 11.38
CA GLU A 88 11.39 -10.47 12.71
C GLU A 88 10.22 -10.77 13.67
N MET A 89 9.07 -10.11 13.51
CA MET A 89 7.91 -10.29 14.41
C MET A 89 6.97 -11.44 14.00
N PHE A 90 7.00 -11.88 12.74
CA PHE A 90 6.26 -13.08 12.32
C PHE A 90 6.87 -14.35 12.93
N GLU A 91 8.20 -14.47 13.05
CA GLU A 91 8.82 -15.67 13.66
C GLU A 91 8.49 -15.84 15.15
N LEU A 92 8.18 -14.75 15.85
CA LEU A 92 7.83 -14.77 17.28
C LEU A 92 6.34 -15.06 17.56
N SER A 93 5.48 -15.07 16.56
CA SER A 93 4.02 -15.26 16.74
C SER A 93 3.50 -16.66 16.35
N PHE A 94 4.36 -17.55 15.83
CA PHE A 94 3.98 -18.92 15.47
C PHE A 94 4.39 -20.00 16.48
N THR A 95 4.99 -19.65 17.62
CA THR A 95 5.14 -20.65 18.68
C THR A 95 3.78 -20.86 19.35
N PRO A 96 3.17 -22.05 19.30
CA PRO A 96 2.03 -22.33 20.15
C PRO A 96 2.54 -22.21 21.57
N GLN A 97 2.05 -21.24 22.36
CA GLN A 97 2.24 -21.31 23.79
C GLN A 97 1.63 -22.64 24.24
N ARG A 98 2.49 -23.60 24.58
CA ARG A 98 2.08 -24.81 25.30
C ARG A 98 1.61 -24.35 26.66
N SER A 99 0.38 -23.85 26.74
CA SER A 99 -0.29 -23.72 28.02
C SER A 99 -0.44 -25.14 28.53
N SER A 100 0.37 -25.52 29.51
CA SER A 100 0.13 -26.68 30.36
C SER A 100 -1.14 -26.42 31.18
N ARG A 101 -2.29 -26.34 30.50
CA ARG A 101 -3.59 -26.34 31.12
C ARG A 101 -3.98 -27.81 31.23
N SER A 102 -3.62 -28.37 32.39
CA SER A 102 -4.12 -29.64 32.92
C SER A 102 -5.51 -29.93 32.36
N LEU A 103 -5.60 -30.94 31.50
CA LEU A 103 -6.87 -31.59 31.15
C LEU A 103 -7.36 -32.25 32.44
N ARG A 104 -8.04 -31.45 33.28
CA ARG A 104 -8.81 -31.96 34.41
C ARG A 104 -10.01 -32.69 33.80
N HIS A 105 -9.81 -33.99 33.62
CA HIS A 105 -10.84 -34.98 33.36
C HIS A 105 -11.94 -34.85 34.42
N SER A 106 -13.13 -34.44 33.99
CA SER A 106 -14.37 -34.62 34.74
C SER A 106 -15.48 -34.89 33.74
N SER A 107 -15.64 -36.17 33.40
CA SER A 107 -16.78 -36.72 32.70
C SER A 107 -18.04 -36.66 33.58
N SER A 108 -19.01 -35.83 33.20
CA SER A 108 -20.42 -36.07 33.57
C SER A 108 -21.36 -35.30 32.64
N TRP A 109 -21.52 -35.79 31.41
CA TRP A 109 -22.69 -35.50 30.59
C TRP A 109 -23.61 -36.71 30.68
N LYS A 110 -24.87 -36.50 31.12
CA LYS A 110 -25.95 -37.48 31.03
C LYS A 110 -27.08 -36.86 30.21
N PRO A 111 -27.48 -37.44 29.07
CA PRO A 111 -28.74 -37.10 28.43
C PRO A 111 -29.89 -37.95 29.00
N LEU A 112 -31.11 -37.37 28.93
CA LEU A 112 -32.41 -37.97 29.27
C LEU A 112 -32.82 -39.04 28.27
#